data_AF-A0A3D2G965-F1
#
_entry.id   AF-A0A3D2G965-F1
#
_cell.length_a   1.000
_cell.length_b   1.000
_cell.length_c   1.000
_cell.angle_alpha   90.00
_cell.angle_beta   90.00
_cell.angle_gamma   90.00
#
_symmetry.space_group_name_H-M   'P 1'
#
loop_
_entity.id
_entity.type
_entity.pdbx_description
1 polymer ?
#
loop_
_entity_poly.entity_id
_entity_poly.type
_entity_poly.pdbx_seq_one_letter_code
_entity_poly.pdbx_strand_id
1 'polypeptide(L)'
;MEYTRQSDLKVTCIATVDDMDFFGITVDDILDRTEAGLHFLKKVKELCGTTQKVTWTNIAYTLQIAMLPHGSLSLGFSEEIPDYIENLKHSMIMADEQTMAPLKDFIETLEKSDEDTARKLVARFEKDARKG
;
A
#
# COMPACT_ATOMS: atom_id res chain seq x y z
N MET A 1 10.03 -16.90 -0.05
CA MET A 1 9.78 -15.44 -0.06
C MET A 1 11.05 -14.71 0.31
N GLU A 2 11.34 -13.63 -0.40
CA GLU A 2 12.47 -12.74 -0.13
C GLU A 2 11.99 -11.36 0.31
N TYR A 3 12.58 -10.82 1.38
CA TYR A 3 12.15 -9.56 1.98
C TYR A 3 13.31 -8.54 1.93
N THR A 4 13.02 -7.34 1.46
CA THR A 4 14.00 -6.26 1.35
C THR A 4 13.44 -4.98 1.94
N ARG A 5 14.20 -4.37 2.86
CA ARG A 5 13.91 -3.02 3.36
C ARG A 5 14.37 -1.98 2.35
N GLN A 6 13.47 -1.08 1.99
CA GLN A 6 13.79 0.06 1.11
C GLN A 6 14.01 1.33 1.94
N SER A 7 13.24 1.52 3.02
CA SER A 7 13.37 2.63 3.95
C SER A 7 12.82 2.26 5.35
N ASP A 8 12.66 3.25 6.24
CA ASP A 8 12.08 3.04 7.57
C ASP A 8 10.60 2.64 7.54
N LEU A 9 9.89 2.98 6.47
CA LEU A 9 8.45 2.75 6.32
C LEU A 9 8.08 2.08 5.00
N LYS A 10 9.07 1.50 4.30
CA LYS A 10 8.86 0.83 3.02
C LYS A 10 9.64 -0.47 2.92
N VAL A 11 8.93 -1.53 2.57
CA VAL A 11 9.49 -2.87 2.36
C VAL A 11 8.92 -3.50 1.10
N THR A 12 9.70 -4.36 0.48
CA THR A 12 9.29 -5.15 -0.68
C THR A 12 9.42 -6.63 -0.37
N CYS A 13 8.43 -7.42 -0.81
CA CYS A 13 8.47 -8.88 -0.80
C CYS A 13 8.46 -9.40 -2.23
N ILE A 14 9.32 -10.35 -2.54
CA ILE A 14 9.17 -11.19 -3.73
C ILE A 14 8.62 -12.54 -3.29
N ALA A 15 7.43 -12.88 -3.79
CA ALA A 15 6.77 -14.16 -3.58
C ALA A 15 6.80 -14.96 -4.88
N THR A 16 7.36 -16.17 -4.83
CA THR A 16 7.37 -17.10 -5.97
C THR A 16 6.03 -17.84 -6.09
N VAL A 17 5.85 -18.60 -7.17
CA VAL A 17 4.71 -19.50 -7.32
C VAL A 17 4.66 -20.53 -6.18
N ASP A 18 5.80 -21.16 -5.87
CA ASP A 18 5.91 -22.13 -4.77
C ASP A 18 5.55 -21.52 -3.41
N ASP A 19 5.90 -20.24 -3.18
CA ASP A 19 5.49 -19.53 -1.98
C ASP A 19 3.96 -19.40 -1.95
N MET A 20 3.32 -18.94 -3.04
CA MET A 20 1.87 -18.79 -3.10
C MET A 20 1.15 -20.14 -2.90
N ASP A 21 1.63 -21.20 -3.53
CA ASP A 21 1.12 -22.56 -3.36
C ASP A 21 1.21 -23.05 -1.90
N PHE A 22 2.32 -22.75 -1.21
CA PHE A 22 2.46 -23.05 0.21
C PHE A 22 1.41 -22.36 1.08
N PHE A 23 1.00 -21.14 0.72
CA PHE A 23 -0.09 -20.43 1.40
C PHE A 23 -1.49 -20.79 0.88
N GLY A 24 -1.58 -21.66 -0.14
CA GLY A 24 -2.83 -22.09 -0.74
C GLY A 24 -3.58 -20.94 -1.43
N ILE A 25 -2.86 -19.99 -2.01
CA ILE A 25 -3.43 -18.84 -2.71
C ILE A 25 -2.92 -18.76 -4.16
N THR A 26 -3.69 -18.10 -5.02
CA THR A 26 -3.30 -17.81 -6.40
C THR A 26 -3.01 -16.32 -6.59
N VAL A 27 -2.43 -15.96 -7.75
CA VAL A 27 -2.31 -14.55 -8.15
C VAL A 27 -3.69 -13.89 -8.26
N ASP A 28 -4.68 -14.62 -8.79
CA ASP A 28 -6.04 -14.10 -8.98
C ASP A 28 -6.69 -13.77 -7.62
N ASP A 29 -6.46 -14.57 -6.58
CA ASP A 29 -6.94 -14.25 -5.22
C ASP A 29 -6.46 -12.88 -4.73
N ILE A 30 -5.22 -12.50 -5.06
CA ILE A 30 -4.63 -11.21 -4.69
C ILE A 30 -5.22 -10.08 -5.53
N LEU A 31 -5.32 -10.26 -6.85
CA LEU A 31 -5.81 -9.24 -7.77
C LEU A 31 -7.31 -8.97 -7.60
N ASP A 32 -8.10 -10.04 -7.43
CA ASP A 32 -9.55 -9.99 -7.20
C ASP A 32 -9.90 -9.64 -5.75
N ARG A 33 -8.89 -9.53 -4.88
CA ARG A 33 -9.04 -9.18 -3.46
C ARG A 33 -10.00 -10.13 -2.73
N THR A 34 -9.87 -11.44 -2.98
CA THR A 34 -10.61 -12.46 -2.24
C THR A 34 -10.22 -12.42 -0.76
N GLU A 35 -11.03 -12.99 0.13
CA GLU A 35 -10.70 -13.05 1.56
C GLU A 35 -9.34 -13.72 1.81
N ALA A 36 -9.03 -14.77 1.05
CA ALA A 36 -7.76 -15.46 1.10
C ALA A 36 -6.59 -14.56 0.64
N GLY A 37 -6.75 -13.84 -0.48
CA GLY A 37 -5.75 -12.89 -0.97
C GLY A 37 -5.49 -11.74 0.00
N LEU A 38 -6.55 -11.16 0.60
CA LEU A 38 -6.43 -10.12 1.61
C LEU A 38 -5.73 -10.61 2.88
N HIS A 39 -6.07 -11.82 3.34
CA HIS A 39 -5.41 -12.43 4.50
C HIS A 39 -3.93 -12.70 4.22
N PHE A 40 -3.60 -13.20 3.02
CA PHE A 40 -2.22 -13.39 2.58
C PHE A 40 -1.45 -12.07 2.59
N LEU A 41 -1.97 -11.01 1.96
CA LEU A 41 -1.32 -9.69 1.92
C LEU A 41 -1.04 -9.14 3.32
N LYS A 42 -2.02 -9.27 4.24
CA LYS A 42 -1.83 -8.86 5.63
C LYS A 42 -0.70 -9.64 6.30
N LYS A 43 -0.68 -10.97 6.14
CA LYS A 43 0.35 -11.84 6.71
C LYS A 43 1.74 -11.54 6.15
N VAL A 44 1.84 -11.29 4.83
CA VAL A 44 3.11 -10.90 4.21
C VAL A 44 3.58 -9.54 4.74
N LYS A 45 2.71 -8.53 4.87
CA LYS A 45 3.07 -7.23 5.47
C LYS A 45 3.66 -7.40 6.87
N GLU A 46 3.01 -8.21 7.71
CA GLU A 46 3.45 -8.49 9.09
C GLU A 46 4.80 -9.22 9.12
N LEU A 47 4.99 -10.24 8.27
CA LEU A 47 6.25 -10.98 8.16
C LEU A 47 7.39 -10.10 7.65
N CYS A 48 7.16 -9.30 6.61
CA CYS A 48 8.12 -8.34 6.09
C CYS A 48 8.53 -7.34 7.15
N GLY A 49 7.56 -6.71 7.82
CA GLY A 49 7.81 -5.70 8.85
C GLY A 49 8.60 -6.27 10.03
N THR A 50 8.25 -7.46 10.49
CA THR A 50 8.96 -8.14 11.58
C THR A 50 10.38 -8.52 11.19
N THR A 51 10.57 -9.10 10.00
CA THR A 51 11.89 -9.54 9.52
C THR A 51 12.83 -8.36 9.28
N GLN A 52 12.30 -7.27 8.71
CA GLN A 52 13.07 -6.07 8.36
C GLN A 52 13.13 -5.02 9.47
N LYS A 53 12.50 -5.30 10.63
CA LYS A 53 12.44 -4.41 11.80
C LYS A 53 11.89 -3.02 11.45
N VAL A 54 10.76 -3.01 10.74
CA VAL A 54 10.01 -1.80 10.40
C VAL A 54 8.92 -1.57 11.44
N THR A 55 8.83 -0.32 11.92
CA THR A 55 7.80 0.11 12.86
C THR A 55 6.71 0.85 12.10
N TRP A 56 5.62 0.14 11.80
CA TRP A 56 4.49 0.72 11.09
C TRP A 56 3.77 1.79 11.91
N THR A 57 3.44 2.89 11.26
CA THR A 57 2.60 3.98 11.78
C THR A 57 1.10 3.68 11.66
N ASN A 58 0.72 2.76 10.76
CA ASN A 58 -0.65 2.42 10.37
C ASN A 58 -1.44 3.61 9.76
N ILE A 59 -0.73 4.53 9.12
CA ILE A 59 -1.26 5.70 8.42
C ILE A 59 -0.64 5.73 7.03
N ALA A 60 -1.41 6.17 6.02
CA ALA A 60 -0.90 6.35 4.65
C ALA A 60 -0.46 5.02 4.00
N TYR A 61 -1.14 3.92 4.32
CA TYR A 61 -0.78 2.61 3.80
C TYR A 61 -1.02 2.52 2.30
N THR A 62 0.01 2.13 1.57
CA THR A 62 -0.06 1.79 0.14
C THR A 62 0.47 0.39 -0.13
N LEU A 63 -0.11 -0.25 -1.14
CA LEU A 63 0.29 -1.54 -1.65
C LEU A 63 0.51 -1.43 -3.16
N GLN A 64 1.74 -1.71 -3.59
CA GLN A 64 2.07 -1.87 -4.99
C GLN A 64 2.23 -3.35 -5.30
N ILE A 65 1.55 -3.83 -6.35
CA ILE A 65 1.64 -5.21 -6.81
C ILE A 65 2.19 -5.17 -8.23
N ALA A 66 3.28 -5.89 -8.49
CA ALA A 66 3.83 -6.05 -9.82
C ALA A 66 4.04 -7.53 -10.12
N MET A 67 3.56 -7.98 -11.28
CA MET A 67 3.87 -9.32 -11.78
C MET A 67 5.31 -9.34 -12.30
N LEU A 68 6.09 -10.30 -11.82
CA LEU A 68 7.43 -10.59 -12.28
C LEU A 68 7.41 -11.78 -13.25
N PRO A 69 8.50 -12.01 -14.01
CA PRO A 69 8.63 -13.21 -14.84
C PRO A 69 8.39 -14.51 -14.05
N HIS A 70 8.00 -15.56 -14.78
CA HIS A 70 7.76 -16.90 -14.22
C HIS A 70 6.65 -16.95 -13.14
N GLY A 71 5.72 -16.00 -13.16
CA GLY A 71 4.56 -16.00 -12.26
C GLY A 71 4.85 -15.56 -10.82
N SER A 72 6.04 -15.03 -10.55
CA SER A 72 6.35 -14.44 -9.25
C SER A 72 5.69 -13.06 -9.09
N LEU A 73 5.49 -12.63 -7.86
CA LEU A 73 4.93 -11.31 -7.52
C LEU A 73 5.92 -10.49 -6.70
N SER A 74 6.00 -9.19 -7.03
CA SER A 74 6.59 -8.18 -6.17
C SER A 74 5.47 -7.44 -5.44
N LEU A 75 5.55 -7.43 -4.11
CA LEU A 75 4.61 -6.75 -3.21
C LEU A 75 5.36 -5.65 -2.46
N GLY A 76 5.10 -4.40 -2.82
CA GLY A 76 5.62 -3.21 -2.15
C GLY A 76 4.63 -2.70 -1.11
N PHE A 77 5.02 -2.72 0.16
CA PHE A 77 4.24 -2.17 1.27
C PHE A 77 4.90 -0.88 1.75
N SER A 78 4.15 0.21 1.81
CA SER A 78 4.66 1.50 2.23
C SER A 78 3.68 2.26 3.13
N GLU A 79 4.23 3.06 4.02
CA GLU A 79 3.52 4.09 4.79
C GLU A 79 4.23 5.45 4.65
N GLU A 80 4.99 5.62 3.57
CA GLU A 80 5.63 6.88 3.20
C GLU A 80 4.59 7.84 2.57
N ILE A 81 4.59 9.10 3.02
CA ILE A 81 3.71 10.13 2.47
C ILE A 81 3.89 10.31 0.95
N PRO A 82 5.11 10.31 0.37
CA PRO A 82 5.29 10.36 -1.07
C PRO A 82 4.57 9.24 -1.84
N ASP A 83 4.68 7.99 -1.38
CA ASP A 83 4.00 6.86 -2.05
C ASP A 83 2.47 6.99 -1.95
N TYR A 84 1.97 7.49 -0.82
CA TYR A 84 0.54 7.78 -0.64
C TYR A 84 0.06 8.86 -1.60
N ILE A 85 0.81 9.95 -1.75
CA ILE A 85 0.51 11.04 -2.70
C ILE A 85 0.44 10.50 -4.13
N GLU A 86 1.42 9.70 -4.56
CA GLU A 86 1.41 9.10 -5.91
C GLU A 86 0.19 8.19 -6.11
N ASN A 87 -0.19 7.40 -5.09
CA ASN A 87 -1.40 6.59 -5.15
C ASN A 87 -2.69 7.42 -5.24
N LEU A 88 -2.77 8.57 -4.56
CA LEU A 88 -3.88 9.51 -4.69
C LEU A 88 -3.93 10.11 -6.11
N LYS A 89 -2.78 10.50 -6.68
CA LYS A 89 -2.69 11.00 -8.06
C LYS A 89 -3.17 9.95 -9.07
N HIS A 90 -2.81 8.68 -8.90
CA HIS A 90 -3.35 7.61 -9.73
C HIS A 90 -4.87 7.46 -9.59
N SER A 91 -5.39 7.60 -8.36
CA SER A 91 -6.82 7.53 -8.09
C SER A 91 -7.60 8.70 -8.75
N MET A 92 -6.98 9.87 -8.90
CA MET A 92 -7.59 11.02 -9.59
C MET A 92 -7.94 10.72 -11.06
N ILE A 93 -7.20 9.84 -11.74
CA ILE A 93 -7.44 9.52 -13.16
C ILE A 93 -8.85 8.92 -13.36
N MET A 94 -9.38 8.26 -12.33
CA MET A 94 -10.69 7.61 -12.34
C MET A 94 -11.76 8.41 -11.60
N ALA A 95 -11.44 9.59 -11.06
CA ALA A 95 -12.36 10.40 -10.27
C ALA A 95 -13.31 11.22 -11.16
N ASP A 96 -14.55 11.41 -10.71
CA ASP A 96 -15.48 12.33 -11.34
C ASP A 96 -15.08 13.80 -11.09
N GLU A 97 -15.67 14.73 -11.85
CA GLU A 97 -15.37 16.16 -11.74
C GLU A 97 -15.63 16.74 -10.34
N GLN A 98 -16.59 16.18 -9.61
CA GLN A 98 -16.96 16.65 -8.26
C GLN A 98 -15.92 16.24 -7.20
N THR A 99 -15.28 15.08 -7.41
CA THR A 99 -14.26 14.52 -6.52
C THR A 99 -12.86 15.01 -6.87
N MET A 100 -12.62 15.36 -8.15
CA MET A 100 -11.31 15.81 -8.62
C MET A 100 -10.79 17.06 -7.90
N ALA A 101 -11.59 18.11 -7.79
CA ALA A 101 -11.12 19.38 -7.21
C ALA A 101 -10.73 19.24 -5.72
N PRO A 102 -11.57 18.67 -4.83
CA PRO A 102 -11.18 18.42 -3.44
C PRO A 102 -9.97 17.50 -3.29
N LEU A 103 -9.85 16.47 -4.13
CA LEU A 103 -8.73 15.53 -4.08
C LEU A 103 -7.42 16.20 -4.52
N LYS A 104 -7.47 17.08 -5.53
CA LYS A 104 -6.33 17.88 -5.96
C LYS A 104 -5.86 18.83 -4.86
N ASP A 105 -6.77 19.57 -4.24
CA ASP A 105 -6.46 20.50 -3.15
C ASP A 105 -5.82 19.75 -1.96
N PHE A 106 -6.31 18.55 -1.67
CA PHE A 106 -5.74 17.69 -0.64
C PHE A 106 -4.31 17.25 -0.97
N ILE A 107 -4.07 16.77 -2.20
CA ILE A 107 -2.72 16.38 -2.66
C ILE A 107 -1.75 17.57 -2.58
N GLU A 108 -2.15 18.74 -3.09
CA GLU A 108 -1.31 19.95 -3.04
C GLU A 108 -1.00 20.37 -1.59
N THR A 109 -1.94 20.15 -0.67
CA THR A 109 -1.73 20.43 0.75
C THR A 109 -0.72 19.45 1.36
N LEU A 110 -0.81 18.16 1.02
CA LEU A 110 0.15 17.15 1.48
C LEU A 110 1.57 17.44 0.96
N GLU A 111 1.72 17.79 -0.31
CA GLU A 111 3.02 18.10 -0.93
C GLU A 111 3.72 19.31 -0.31
N LYS A 112 2.97 20.25 0.26
CA LYS A 112 3.49 21.47 0.92
C LYS A 112 3.67 21.30 2.43
N SER A 113 3.20 20.20 3.01
CA SER A 113 3.24 19.95 4.45
C SER A 113 4.54 19.26 4.86
N ASP A 114 4.98 19.51 6.10
CA ASP A 114 5.96 18.63 6.74
C ASP A 114 5.37 17.25 7.06
N GLU A 115 6.25 16.29 7.36
CA GLU A 115 5.90 14.88 7.61
C GLU A 115 4.83 14.71 8.70
N ASP A 116 5.00 15.38 9.84
CA ASP A 116 4.08 15.27 10.98
C ASP A 116 2.69 15.83 10.65
N THR A 117 2.65 16.96 9.95
CA THR A 117 1.42 17.60 9.51
C THR A 117 0.71 16.76 8.45
N ALA A 118 1.46 16.28 7.46
CA ALA A 118 0.93 15.40 6.41
C ALA A 118 0.32 14.13 7.00
N ARG A 119 0.98 13.47 7.94
CA ARG A 119 0.45 12.26 8.61
C ARG A 119 -0.85 12.55 9.36
N LYS A 120 -0.97 13.69 10.06
CA LYS A 120 -2.22 14.08 10.74
C LYS A 120 -3.35 14.32 9.75
N LEU A 121 -3.06 14.96 8.62
CA LEU A 121 -4.03 15.19 7.54
C LEU A 121 -4.51 13.87 6.94
N VAL A 122 -3.60 12.95 6.61
CA VAL A 122 -3.95 11.62 6.09
C VAL A 122 -4.76 10.82 7.11
N ALA A 123 -4.36 10.79 8.38
CA ALA A 123 -5.11 10.07 9.41
C ALA A 123 -6.54 10.59 9.56
N ARG A 124 -6.76 11.91 9.44
CA ARG A 124 -8.10 12.50 9.43
C ARG A 124 -8.88 12.09 8.19
N PHE A 125 -8.28 12.19 7.01
CA PHE A 125 -8.90 11.82 5.74
C PHE A 125 -9.33 10.34 5.72
N GLU A 126 -8.45 9.41 6.11
CA GLU A 126 -8.76 7.98 6.17
C GLU A 126 -9.88 7.67 7.18
N LYS A 127 -9.91 8.39 8.31
CA LYS A 127 -10.96 8.23 9.32
C LYS A 127 -12.32 8.68 8.79
N ASP A 128 -12.37 9.76 8.03
CA ASP A 128 -13.60 10.29 7.45
C ASP A 128 -14.10 9.37 6.32
N ALA A 129 -13.19 8.83 5.48
CA ALA A 129 -13.52 7.87 4.42
C ALA A 129 -14.11 6.55 4.94
N ARG A 130 -13.74 6.10 6.15
CA ARG A 130 -14.31 4.87 6.77
C ARG A 130 -15.71 5.06 7.35
N LYS A 131 -16.22 6.29 7.42
CA LYS A 131 -17.55 6.60 8.00
C LYS A 131 -18.64 6.83 6.95
N GLY A 132 -18.25 7.09 5.70
CA GLY A 132 -19.17 7.18 4.56
C GLY A 132 -19.44 5.79 3.99
#